data_AF-A0A1A7PQS7-F1
#
_entry.id   AF-A0A1A7PQS7-F1
#
_cell.length_a   1.000
_cell.length_b   1.000
_cell.length_c   1.000
_cell.angle_alpha   90.00
_cell.angle_beta   90.00
_cell.angle_gamma   90.00
#
_symmetry.space_group_name_H-M   'P 1'
#
loop_
_entity.id
_entity.type
_entity.pdbx_description
1 polymer ?
#
loop_
_entity_poly.entity_id
_entity_poly.type
_entity_poly.pdbx_seq_one_letter_code
_entity_poly.pdbx_strand_id
1 'polypeptide(L)'
;MKQMKVSKFCTYFSLIFGLNTLVVAENLMMTGVKNTDGTIVYTANFPNPGKSVCGANYSGTLRYEIRYNRIVQDYAPYFGLKVEAASSTSPTLKQIYGNWQTWQLIDELGTGGYLTLKVTLTPPNNGVFSTNVLEAGHSLLADNMELRCVFSGYQPGTYFGNRVLNLTLKAVNDIPLGRTCELALSPDRRVILETIFLQQLKNENQVYGGTFPLQLNCQNATINNAYITYTDGINNSNTTDVLMTDTTISGAARNVGLKIYEQNNDVAIRYQTAFSSQFVNVNSTRQFATNIRGGSYTKNYNVFYTKTGNPTAGSVTGKLIYNFYYR
;
A
#
# COMPACT_ATOMS: atom_id res chain seq x y z
N MET A 1 -20.65 32.81 -25.71
CA MET A 1 -19.76 31.78 -25.14
C MET A 1 -19.60 30.65 -26.14
N LYS A 2 -18.48 30.67 -26.88
CA LYS A 2 -18.15 29.72 -27.95
C LYS A 2 -16.75 29.17 -27.66
N GLN A 3 -16.62 27.86 -27.76
CA GLN A 3 -15.41 27.08 -27.49
C GLN A 3 -14.19 27.60 -28.24
N MET A 4 -13.02 27.52 -27.60
CA MET A 4 -11.73 27.63 -28.28
C MET A 4 -10.98 26.30 -28.16
N LYS A 5 -10.81 25.64 -29.30
CA LYS A 5 -9.96 24.47 -29.54
C LYS A 5 -8.51 24.80 -29.15
N VAL A 6 -7.91 24.01 -28.28
CA VAL A 6 -6.45 24.05 -28.06
C VAL A 6 -5.78 23.13 -29.07
N SER A 7 -4.91 23.75 -29.87
CA SER A 7 -4.21 23.23 -31.03
C SER A 7 -3.01 22.36 -30.63
N LYS A 8 -2.79 21.27 -31.39
CA LYS A 8 -1.55 20.49 -31.42
C LYS A 8 -0.37 21.40 -31.80
N PHE A 9 0.66 21.46 -30.98
CA PHE A 9 1.97 21.98 -31.37
C PHE A 9 2.84 20.82 -31.86
N CYS A 10 3.05 20.75 -33.18
CA CYS A 10 4.08 19.95 -33.82
C CYS A 10 5.15 20.91 -34.32
N THR A 11 6.34 20.91 -33.71
CA THR A 11 7.48 21.67 -34.21
C THR A 11 8.21 20.82 -35.26
N TYR A 12 8.22 21.29 -36.51
CA TYR A 12 9.03 20.74 -37.60
C TYR A 12 10.45 21.33 -37.53
N PHE A 13 11.47 20.48 -37.54
CA PHE A 13 12.84 20.87 -37.89
C PHE A 13 13.47 19.72 -38.70
N SER A 14 14.13 20.03 -39.81
CA SER A 14 14.71 19.03 -40.72
C SER A 14 16.22 19.21 -40.88
N LEU A 15 16.87 18.04 -40.97
CA LEU A 15 18.17 17.73 -41.59
C LEU A 15 19.46 18.24 -40.90
N ILE A 16 20.16 17.32 -40.22
CA ILE A 16 21.59 16.99 -40.42
C ILE A 16 21.73 15.48 -40.13
N PHE A 17 22.46 14.77 -41.00
CA PHE A 17 22.82 13.36 -40.85
C PHE A 17 23.67 13.15 -39.59
N GLY A 18 23.11 12.42 -38.63
CA GLY A 18 23.76 11.97 -37.40
C GLY A 18 22.72 11.31 -36.52
N LEU A 19 22.90 10.03 -36.21
CA LEU A 19 22.04 9.20 -35.36
C LEU A 19 21.90 9.80 -33.95
N ASN A 20 21.04 10.80 -33.81
CA ASN A 20 20.54 11.27 -32.52
C ASN A 20 19.04 10.99 -32.51
N THR A 21 18.66 9.87 -31.91
CA THR A 21 17.27 9.50 -31.67
C THR A 21 16.64 10.56 -30.76
N LEU A 22 15.90 11.50 -31.36
CA LEU A 22 15.01 12.39 -30.62
C LEU A 22 13.94 11.50 -29.96
N VAL A 23 14.10 11.28 -28.66
CA VAL A 23 13.12 10.58 -27.84
C VAL A 23 12.01 11.58 -27.53
N VAL A 24 10.93 11.53 -28.31
CA VAL A 24 9.69 12.19 -27.94
C VAL A 24 8.98 11.26 -26.97
N ALA A 25 8.89 11.69 -25.70
CA ALA A 25 8.11 10.98 -24.71
C ALA A 25 6.62 11.27 -24.94
N GLU A 26 5.84 10.24 -25.24
CA GLU A 26 4.39 10.34 -25.30
C GLU A 26 3.80 9.83 -23.98
N ASN A 27 2.92 10.64 -23.37
CA ASN A 27 2.20 10.25 -22.17
C ASN A 27 0.96 9.47 -22.57
N LEU A 28 0.94 8.17 -22.26
CA LEU A 28 -0.25 7.34 -22.45
C LEU A 28 -0.99 7.24 -21.12
N MET A 29 -2.17 7.86 -21.05
CA MET A 29 -3.07 7.72 -19.89
C MET A 29 -3.90 6.46 -20.05
N MET A 30 -3.80 5.56 -19.07
CA MET A 30 -4.60 4.33 -19.03
C MET A 30 -5.68 4.44 -17.97
N THR A 31 -6.91 4.03 -18.31
CA THR A 31 -8.06 4.01 -17.40
C THR A 31 -8.16 2.63 -16.75
N GLY A 32 -8.16 2.60 -15.41
CA GLY A 32 -8.27 1.37 -14.63
C GLY A 32 -9.71 1.02 -14.26
N VAL A 33 -10.07 -0.26 -14.34
CA VAL A 33 -11.33 -0.82 -13.82
C VAL A 33 -11.00 -1.93 -12.83
N LYS A 34 -11.65 -1.92 -11.67
CA LYS A 34 -11.56 -3.02 -10.69
C LYS A 34 -12.51 -4.15 -11.09
N ASN A 35 -11.98 -5.36 -11.19
CA ASN A 35 -12.75 -6.57 -11.44
C ASN A 35 -13.31 -7.16 -10.14
N THR A 36 -14.25 -8.09 -10.28
CA THR A 36 -14.87 -8.82 -9.16
C THR A 36 -13.88 -9.67 -8.36
N ASP A 37 -12.79 -10.10 -8.99
CA ASP A 37 -11.69 -10.84 -8.35
C ASP A 37 -10.69 -9.92 -7.60
N GLY A 38 -10.94 -8.62 -7.58
CA GLY A 38 -10.09 -7.63 -6.93
C GLY A 38 -8.94 -7.11 -7.79
N THR A 39 -8.68 -7.68 -8.97
CA THR A 39 -7.66 -7.18 -9.89
C THR A 39 -8.04 -5.81 -10.44
N ILE A 40 -7.05 -4.98 -10.73
CA ILE A 40 -7.23 -3.68 -11.37
C ILE A 40 -6.64 -3.76 -12.76
N VAL A 41 -7.47 -3.58 -13.79
CA VAL A 41 -7.07 -3.68 -15.20
C VAL A 41 -7.08 -2.30 -15.84
N TYR A 42 -5.92 -1.90 -16.35
CA TYR A 42 -5.70 -0.72 -17.15
C TYR A 42 -5.60 -1.13 -18.62
N THR A 43 -6.34 -0.48 -19.51
CA THR A 43 -6.23 -0.70 -20.95
C THR A 43 -6.06 0.62 -21.69
N ALA A 44 -5.18 0.63 -22.68
CA ALA A 44 -5.03 1.76 -23.59
C ALA A 44 -4.72 1.28 -25.00
N ASN A 45 -5.27 2.00 -25.97
CA ASN A 45 -5.00 1.78 -27.38
C ASN A 45 -4.12 2.92 -27.89
N PHE A 46 -3.01 2.54 -28.51
CA PHE A 46 -2.09 3.45 -29.16
C PHE A 46 -2.35 3.38 -30.68
N PRO A 47 -3.07 4.36 -31.25
CA PRO A 47 -3.49 4.32 -32.64
C PRO A 47 -2.32 4.66 -33.58
N ASN A 48 -2.23 3.94 -34.69
CA ASN A 48 -1.23 4.15 -35.74
C ASN A 48 0.22 4.29 -35.23
N PRO A 49 0.73 3.31 -34.45
CA PRO A 49 2.11 3.29 -34.01
C PRO A 49 3.10 3.34 -35.18
N GLY A 50 2.68 2.89 -36.38
CA GLY A 50 3.48 2.90 -37.62
C GLY A 50 4.05 4.28 -37.87
N LYS A 51 3.15 5.27 -37.90
CA LYS A 51 3.52 6.64 -38.21
C LYS A 51 4.29 7.33 -37.09
N SER A 52 3.92 7.09 -35.82
CA SER A 52 4.50 7.79 -34.66
C SER A 52 5.87 7.23 -34.23
N VAL A 53 6.05 5.90 -34.32
CA VAL A 53 7.27 5.21 -33.90
C VAL A 53 8.25 5.02 -35.05
N CYS A 54 7.76 4.57 -36.21
CA CYS A 54 8.64 4.26 -37.36
C CYS A 54 8.86 5.46 -38.29
N GLY A 55 7.97 6.47 -38.26
CA GLY A 55 8.00 7.61 -39.17
C GLY A 55 7.00 7.46 -40.34
N ALA A 56 6.71 8.56 -41.03
CA ALA A 56 5.50 8.69 -41.86
C ALA A 56 5.51 7.97 -43.23
N ASN A 57 6.62 7.41 -43.69
CA ASN A 57 6.82 7.07 -45.11
C ASN A 57 7.12 5.59 -45.39
N TYR A 58 6.70 4.66 -44.53
CA TYR A 58 7.04 3.25 -44.72
C TYR A 58 5.91 2.44 -45.36
N SER A 59 6.20 1.84 -46.52
CA SER A 59 5.37 0.84 -47.20
C SER A 59 5.97 -0.55 -46.95
N GLY A 60 5.59 -1.20 -45.86
CA GLY A 60 6.09 -2.53 -45.51
C GLY A 60 5.46 -3.06 -44.23
N THR A 61 5.64 -4.35 -43.99
CA THR A 61 5.18 -5.01 -42.78
C THR A 61 6.11 -4.66 -41.62
N LEU A 62 5.59 -3.90 -40.67
CA LEU A 62 6.33 -3.42 -39.51
C LEU A 62 6.07 -4.34 -38.31
N ARG A 63 7.13 -4.67 -37.58
CA ARG A 63 7.08 -5.39 -36.31
C ARG A 63 7.50 -4.45 -35.19
N TYR A 64 6.95 -4.69 -34.01
CA TYR A 64 7.27 -3.90 -32.84
C TYR A 64 7.96 -4.77 -31.84
N GLU A 65 8.97 -4.19 -31.21
CA GLU A 65 9.53 -4.81 -30.03
C GLU A 65 9.34 -3.86 -28.87
N ILE A 66 8.97 -4.46 -27.75
CA ILE A 66 8.67 -3.76 -26.52
C ILE A 66 9.60 -4.24 -25.42
N ARG A 67 10.00 -3.33 -24.56
CA ARG A 67 10.57 -3.65 -23.26
C ARG A 67 10.15 -2.61 -22.23
N TYR A 68 10.20 -2.99 -20.98
CA TYR A 68 9.93 -2.09 -19.88
C TYR A 68 10.81 -2.45 -18.68
N ASN A 69 11.07 -1.48 -17.82
CA ASN A 69 11.59 -1.81 -16.49
C ASN A 69 10.46 -2.28 -15.60
N ARG A 70 10.82 -2.88 -14.48
CA ARG A 70 9.98 -2.90 -13.30
C ARG A 70 10.48 -1.83 -12.33
N ILE A 71 10.36 -0.53 -12.64
CA ILE A 71 10.54 0.51 -11.59
C ILE A 71 9.17 0.80 -11.03
N VAL A 72 8.96 0.22 -9.86
CA VAL A 72 7.70 0.18 -9.18
C VAL A 72 7.74 1.27 -8.09
N GLN A 73 6.96 2.34 -8.25
CA GLN A 73 6.79 3.37 -7.22
C GLN A 73 5.71 2.98 -6.19
N ASP A 74 5.88 3.47 -4.96
CA ASP A 74 5.06 3.53 -3.74
C ASP A 74 4.09 2.38 -3.39
N TYR A 75 3.27 1.90 -4.32
CA TYR A 75 2.26 0.86 -4.09
C TYR A 75 2.53 -0.43 -4.84
N ALA A 76 3.24 -0.37 -5.97
CA ALA A 76 3.41 -1.54 -6.82
C ALA A 76 4.33 -2.67 -6.28
N PRO A 77 5.16 -2.56 -5.21
CA PRO A 77 5.91 -3.74 -4.76
C PRO A 77 4.97 -4.76 -4.09
N TYR A 78 3.78 -4.31 -3.71
CA TYR A 78 2.74 -5.14 -3.12
C TYR A 78 1.85 -5.79 -4.17
N PHE A 79 1.71 -5.22 -5.38
CA PHE A 79 0.89 -5.80 -6.44
C PHE A 79 1.69 -6.78 -7.32
N GLY A 80 1.05 -7.89 -7.68
CA GLY A 80 1.44 -8.63 -8.87
C GLY A 80 1.23 -7.74 -10.09
N LEU A 81 2.27 -7.54 -10.90
CA LEU A 81 2.19 -6.74 -12.13
C LEU A 81 2.24 -7.69 -13.34
N LYS A 82 1.24 -7.62 -14.20
CA LYS A 82 1.23 -8.29 -15.50
C LYS A 82 1.02 -7.25 -16.61
N VAL A 83 1.98 -7.14 -17.52
CA VAL A 83 1.86 -6.29 -18.72
C VAL A 83 1.62 -7.21 -19.91
N GLU A 84 0.62 -6.88 -20.72
CA GLU A 84 0.27 -7.60 -21.93
C GLU A 84 0.12 -6.61 -23.09
N ALA A 85 0.48 -7.05 -24.29
CA ALA A 85 0.35 -6.26 -25.51
C ALA A 85 -0.28 -7.08 -26.64
N ALA A 86 -1.08 -6.44 -27.48
CA ALA A 86 -1.67 -7.02 -28.68
C ALA A 86 -1.63 -5.99 -29.82
N SER A 87 -1.58 -6.46 -31.06
CA SER A 87 -1.72 -5.62 -32.24
C SER A 87 -3.09 -5.82 -32.88
N SER A 88 -3.50 -4.90 -33.75
CA SER A 88 -4.75 -5.04 -34.51
C SER A 88 -4.79 -6.27 -35.45
N THR A 89 -3.63 -6.82 -35.80
CA THR A 89 -3.46 -7.99 -36.68
C THR A 89 -3.26 -9.29 -35.90
N SER A 90 -2.79 -9.20 -34.65
CA SER A 90 -2.69 -10.29 -33.68
C SER A 90 -3.38 -9.83 -32.39
N PRO A 91 -4.72 -9.96 -32.34
CA PRO A 91 -5.52 -9.43 -31.22
C PRO A 91 -5.31 -10.22 -29.92
N THR A 92 -4.57 -11.33 -29.96
CA THR A 92 -4.23 -12.13 -28.78
C THR A 92 -3.21 -11.40 -27.93
N LEU A 93 -3.58 -11.14 -26.67
CA LEU A 93 -2.69 -10.50 -25.68
C LEU A 93 -1.50 -11.40 -25.36
N LYS A 94 -0.30 -10.89 -25.61
CA LYS A 94 0.97 -11.51 -25.26
C LYS A 94 1.55 -10.85 -24.02
N GLN A 95 1.92 -11.66 -23.02
CA GLN A 95 2.60 -11.15 -21.84
C GLN A 95 3.99 -10.61 -22.19
N ILE A 96 4.31 -9.43 -21.66
CA ILE A 96 5.61 -8.80 -21.73
C ILE A 96 6.29 -8.97 -20.37
N TYR A 97 7.50 -9.53 -20.37
CA TYR A 97 8.32 -9.69 -19.16
C TYR A 97 9.18 -8.46 -18.90
N GLY A 98 9.08 -7.86 -17.70
CA GLY A 98 9.81 -6.64 -17.34
C GLY A 98 11.17 -6.95 -16.71
N ASN A 99 12.25 -6.63 -17.41
CA ASN A 99 13.62 -6.70 -16.88
C ASN A 99 14.64 -5.80 -17.61
N TRP A 100 14.23 -4.90 -18.53
CA TRP A 100 15.08 -4.17 -19.51
C TRP A 100 15.99 -5.01 -20.42
N GLN A 101 16.22 -6.29 -20.11
CA GLN A 101 17.23 -7.10 -20.77
C GLN A 101 16.76 -7.68 -22.09
N THR A 102 15.46 -7.98 -22.23
CA THR A 102 14.93 -8.61 -23.44
C THR A 102 13.85 -7.78 -24.11
N TRP A 103 14.13 -7.43 -25.37
CA TRP A 103 13.12 -6.95 -26.30
C TRP A 103 12.20 -8.09 -26.68
N GLN A 104 10.89 -7.85 -26.60
CA GLN A 104 9.88 -8.85 -26.88
C GLN A 104 9.07 -8.43 -28.10
N LEU A 105 9.05 -9.31 -29.09
CA LEU A 105 8.33 -9.09 -30.33
C LEU A 105 6.81 -9.10 -30.10
N ILE A 106 6.17 -8.05 -30.59
CA ILE A 106 4.73 -7.93 -30.80
C ILE A 106 4.50 -8.03 -32.31
N ASP A 107 3.51 -8.83 -32.69
CA ASP A 107 3.23 -9.17 -34.07
C ASP A 107 2.93 -7.96 -34.97
N GLU A 108 2.96 -8.23 -36.27
CA GLU A 108 3.05 -7.28 -37.37
C GLU A 108 1.93 -6.23 -37.41
N LEU A 109 2.23 -4.95 -37.23
CA LEU A 109 1.23 -3.89 -37.34
C LEU A 109 1.19 -3.38 -38.78
N GLY A 110 0.01 -3.49 -39.41
CA GLY A 110 -0.27 -2.82 -40.68
C GLY A 110 -0.27 -1.29 -40.52
N THR A 111 -0.09 -0.58 -41.62
CA THR A 111 -0.21 0.88 -41.69
C THR A 111 -1.65 1.30 -41.35
N GLY A 112 -1.88 1.78 -40.13
CA GLY A 112 -3.22 2.09 -39.60
C GLY A 112 -3.73 1.14 -38.51
N GLY A 113 -2.91 0.16 -38.10
CA GLY A 113 -3.21 -0.67 -36.94
C GLY A 113 -3.16 0.08 -35.61
N TYR A 114 -3.51 -0.58 -34.53
CA TYR A 114 -3.36 -0.08 -33.16
C TYR A 114 -2.60 -1.09 -32.31
N LEU A 115 -1.82 -0.58 -31.36
CA LEU A 115 -1.20 -1.36 -30.30
C LEU A 115 -2.08 -1.24 -29.06
N THR A 116 -2.60 -2.35 -28.55
CA THR A 116 -3.28 -2.40 -27.26
C THR A 116 -2.27 -2.75 -26.18
N LEU A 117 -2.19 -1.93 -25.14
CA LEU A 117 -1.48 -2.23 -23.91
C LEU A 117 -2.49 -2.50 -22.81
N LYS A 118 -2.30 -3.60 -22.09
CA LYS A 118 -3.08 -3.97 -20.92
C LYS A 118 -2.15 -4.17 -19.74
N VAL A 119 -2.39 -3.46 -18.65
CA VAL A 119 -1.68 -3.64 -17.39
C VAL A 119 -2.65 -4.16 -16.35
N THR A 120 -2.36 -5.31 -15.77
CA THR A 120 -3.14 -5.90 -14.68
C THR A 120 -2.33 -5.79 -13.39
N LEU A 121 -2.91 -5.15 -12.39
CA LEU A 121 -2.42 -5.13 -11.02
C LEU A 121 -3.25 -6.11 -10.20
N THR A 122 -2.61 -7.16 -9.71
CA THR A 122 -3.22 -8.14 -8.82
C THR A 122 -2.87 -7.74 -7.39
N PRO A 123 -3.84 -7.37 -6.54
CA PRO A 123 -3.54 -7.15 -5.14
C PRO A 123 -2.96 -8.44 -4.54
N PRO A 124 -2.00 -8.32 -3.63
CA PRO A 124 -1.44 -9.47 -2.93
C PRO A 124 -2.55 -10.16 -2.14
N ASN A 125 -2.61 -11.49 -2.21
CA ASN A 125 -3.61 -12.28 -1.46
C ASN A 125 -3.59 -12.01 0.06
N ASN A 126 -2.49 -11.46 0.60
CA ASN A 126 -2.30 -11.15 2.02
C ASN A 126 -1.71 -9.75 2.27
N GLY A 127 -1.66 -8.85 1.28
CA GLY A 127 -1.04 -7.54 1.51
C GLY A 127 -2.01 -6.58 2.17
N VAL A 128 -1.46 -5.88 3.14
CA VAL A 128 -2.14 -4.90 3.96
C VAL A 128 -1.73 -3.54 3.45
N PHE A 129 -2.69 -2.80 2.89
CA PHE A 129 -2.44 -1.44 2.41
C PHE A 129 -2.63 -0.45 3.56
N SER A 130 -1.76 0.56 3.62
CA SER A 130 -1.90 1.69 4.57
C SER A 130 -3.11 2.57 4.22
N THR A 131 -3.60 2.48 2.98
CA THR A 131 -4.78 3.20 2.49
C THR A 131 -5.87 2.20 2.11
N ASN A 132 -7.11 2.49 2.53
CA ASN A 132 -8.27 1.63 2.23
C ASN A 132 -8.84 1.87 0.82
N VAL A 133 -8.45 3.00 0.21
CA VAL A 133 -8.92 3.47 -1.09
C VAL A 133 -7.73 4.08 -1.83
N LEU A 134 -7.59 3.71 -3.09
CA LEU A 134 -6.82 4.45 -4.06
C LEU A 134 -7.74 5.50 -4.69
N GLU A 135 -7.51 6.77 -4.39
CA GLU A 135 -8.37 7.86 -4.85
C GLU A 135 -8.31 8.03 -6.38
N ALA A 136 -9.43 8.47 -6.96
CA ALA A 136 -9.48 8.86 -8.36
C ALA A 136 -8.39 9.89 -8.68
N GLY A 137 -7.69 9.68 -9.80
CA GLY A 137 -6.58 10.54 -10.26
C GLY A 137 -5.22 10.22 -9.64
N HIS A 138 -5.16 9.37 -8.60
CA HIS A 138 -3.89 8.93 -8.02
C HIS A 138 -3.09 8.09 -9.03
N SER A 139 -1.80 8.41 -9.18
CA SER A 139 -0.90 7.69 -10.09
C SER A 139 -0.36 6.43 -9.40
N LEU A 140 -0.65 5.25 -9.93
CA LEU A 140 -0.18 3.97 -9.36
C LEU A 140 1.19 3.54 -9.84
N LEU A 141 1.51 3.92 -11.08
CA LEU A 141 2.72 3.53 -11.75
C LEU A 141 3.07 4.62 -12.76
N ALA A 142 4.30 5.10 -12.65
CA ALA A 142 4.97 5.92 -13.64
C ALA A 142 6.21 5.13 -14.06
N ASP A 143 6.14 4.47 -15.22
CA ASP A 143 7.29 3.72 -15.74
C ASP A 143 7.53 4.06 -17.21
N ASN A 144 8.80 3.93 -17.61
CA ASN A 144 9.25 4.15 -18.96
C ASN A 144 9.16 2.81 -19.70
N MET A 145 8.31 2.74 -20.71
CA MET A 145 8.29 1.65 -21.67
C MET A 145 8.98 2.09 -22.94
N GLU A 146 9.77 1.22 -23.55
CA GLU A 146 10.37 1.49 -24.85
C GLU A 146 9.69 0.67 -25.93
N LEU A 147 9.36 1.35 -27.02
CA LEU A 147 8.90 0.75 -28.26
C LEU A 147 9.91 1.03 -29.35
N ARG A 148 10.36 -0.03 -30.00
CA ARG A 148 11.17 0.08 -31.21
C ARG A 148 10.48 -0.59 -32.38
N CYS A 149 10.75 -0.04 -33.56
CA CYS A 149 10.23 -0.52 -34.82
C CYS A 149 11.27 -1.34 -35.58
N VAL A 150 10.90 -2.55 -36.01
CA VAL A 150 11.74 -3.51 -36.71
C VAL A 150 11.05 -3.99 -37.98
N PHE A 151 11.80 -4.24 -39.04
CA PHE A 151 11.24 -4.73 -40.31
C PHE A 151 11.10 -6.25 -40.29
N SER A 152 10.02 -6.80 -40.86
CA SER A 152 9.77 -8.26 -40.86
C SER A 152 10.81 -9.08 -41.64
N GLY A 153 11.61 -8.44 -42.51
CA GLY A 153 12.62 -9.08 -43.36
C GLY A 153 14.08 -8.67 -43.09
N TYR A 154 14.39 -7.92 -42.03
CA TYR A 154 15.75 -7.47 -41.73
C TYR A 154 16.36 -8.24 -40.55
N GLN A 155 17.70 -8.42 -40.57
CA GLN A 155 18.44 -9.12 -39.51
C GLN A 155 18.20 -8.47 -38.12
N PRO A 156 18.17 -9.26 -37.03
CA PRO A 156 18.09 -8.72 -35.66
C PRO A 156 19.17 -7.66 -35.44
N GLY A 157 18.79 -6.44 -35.07
CA GLY A 157 19.74 -5.36 -34.74
C GLY A 157 19.68 -4.10 -35.61
N THR A 158 18.87 -4.08 -36.68
CA THR A 158 18.65 -2.85 -37.47
C THR A 158 17.28 -2.26 -37.15
N TYR A 159 17.25 -1.02 -36.68
CA TYR A 159 16.03 -0.36 -36.21
C TYR A 159 15.88 1.01 -36.88
N PHE A 160 14.66 1.35 -37.27
CA PHE A 160 14.35 2.61 -37.96
C PHE A 160 14.01 3.76 -37.00
N GLY A 161 13.61 3.41 -35.78
CA GLY A 161 13.22 4.39 -34.77
C GLY A 161 13.08 3.75 -33.40
N ASN A 162 13.41 4.53 -32.39
CA ASN A 162 13.13 4.22 -30.99
C ASN A 162 12.23 5.31 -30.41
N ARG A 163 11.25 4.90 -29.61
CA ARG A 163 10.39 5.79 -28.84
C ARG A 163 10.32 5.30 -27.40
N VAL A 164 10.41 6.24 -26.48
CA VAL A 164 10.08 6.02 -25.08
C VAL A 164 8.62 6.45 -24.89
N LEU A 165 7.80 5.56 -24.39
CA LEU A 165 6.47 5.85 -23.88
C LEU A 165 6.56 6.02 -22.37
N ASN A 166 6.07 7.15 -21.88
CA ASN A 166 5.87 7.34 -20.46
C ASN A 166 4.45 6.85 -20.14
N LEU A 167 4.35 5.76 -19.39
CA LEU A 167 3.06 5.27 -18.93
C LEU A 167 2.74 5.88 -17.59
N THR A 168 1.57 6.50 -17.51
CA THR A 168 0.99 6.91 -16.23
C THR A 168 -0.33 6.21 -16.04
N LEU A 169 -0.38 5.29 -15.07
CA LEU A 169 -1.60 4.60 -14.69
C LEU A 169 -2.35 5.44 -13.64
N LYS A 170 -3.57 5.86 -13.96
CA LYS A 170 -4.42 6.60 -13.01
C LYS A 170 -5.72 5.87 -12.75
N ALA A 171 -6.10 5.78 -11.49
CA ALA A 171 -7.43 5.36 -11.12
C ALA A 171 -8.46 6.36 -11.68
N VAL A 172 -9.51 5.86 -12.35
CA VAL A 172 -10.57 6.74 -12.85
C VAL A 172 -11.67 6.96 -11.82
N ASN A 173 -11.86 5.98 -10.95
CA ASN A 173 -12.71 6.08 -9.77
C ASN A 173 -11.91 5.63 -8.56
N ASP A 174 -12.42 5.93 -7.37
CA ASP A 174 -11.90 5.39 -6.12
C ASP A 174 -11.89 3.85 -6.16
N ILE A 175 -10.71 3.25 -5.94
CA ILE A 175 -10.53 1.80 -5.96
C ILE A 175 -10.30 1.30 -4.53
N PRO A 176 -11.24 0.56 -3.92
CA PRO A 176 -11.03 -0.02 -2.60
C PRO A 176 -10.01 -1.15 -2.69
N LEU A 177 -8.90 -1.08 -1.94
CA LEU A 177 -7.78 -2.02 -2.04
C LEU A 177 -7.91 -3.28 -1.16
N GLY A 178 -9.08 -3.48 -0.54
CA GLY A 178 -9.34 -4.53 0.44
C GLY A 178 -9.18 -3.96 1.84
N ARG A 179 -10.21 -4.11 2.68
CA ARG A 179 -10.20 -3.46 4.00
C ARG A 179 -9.32 -4.26 4.95
N THR A 180 -8.42 -3.58 5.64
CA THR A 180 -8.06 -4.05 6.97
C THR A 180 -9.22 -3.77 7.93
N CYS A 181 -9.13 -4.22 9.18
CA CYS A 181 -10.09 -3.74 10.16
C CYS A 181 -9.79 -2.29 10.53
N GLU A 182 -10.84 -1.53 10.79
CA GLU A 182 -10.77 -0.17 11.31
C GLU A 182 -11.01 -0.20 12.83
N LEU A 183 -10.45 0.76 13.56
CA LEU A 183 -10.85 0.93 14.97
C LEU A 183 -12.32 1.37 15.00
N ALA A 184 -13.15 0.61 15.71
CA ALA A 184 -14.57 0.95 15.84
C ALA A 184 -14.81 2.15 16.76
N LEU A 185 -13.81 2.48 17.58
CA LEU A 185 -13.82 3.59 18.53
C LEU A 185 -12.72 4.60 18.16
N SER A 186 -12.81 5.81 18.72
CA SER A 186 -11.76 6.83 18.58
C SER A 186 -10.37 6.27 18.94
N PRO A 187 -9.33 6.53 18.12
CA PRO A 187 -7.98 6.03 18.39
C PRO A 187 -7.40 6.63 19.67
N ASP A 188 -7.69 7.90 19.93
CA ASP A 188 -7.38 8.57 21.20
C ASP A 188 -8.55 8.40 22.15
N ARG A 189 -8.28 7.73 23.28
CA ARG A 189 -9.28 7.47 24.30
C ARG A 189 -8.74 7.70 25.70
N ARG A 190 -9.54 8.39 26.50
CA ARG A 190 -9.33 8.51 27.95
C ARG A 190 -10.14 7.44 28.67
N VAL A 191 -9.47 6.63 29.48
CA VAL A 191 -10.09 5.67 30.40
C VAL A 191 -10.00 6.27 31.80
N ILE A 192 -11.15 6.44 32.46
CA ILE A 192 -11.21 6.91 33.84
C ILE A 192 -11.26 5.67 34.74
N LEU A 193 -10.29 5.56 35.63
CA LEU A 193 -10.20 4.48 36.60
C LEU A 193 -10.92 4.87 37.90
N GLU A 194 -11.39 3.86 38.62
CA GLU A 194 -11.99 3.99 39.93
C GLU A 194 -10.96 4.50 40.95
N THR A 195 -11.41 5.40 41.83
CA THR A 195 -10.55 5.86 42.92
C THR A 195 -10.39 4.77 43.96
N ILE A 196 -9.15 4.46 44.32
CA ILE A 196 -8.84 3.47 45.36
C ILE A 196 -8.23 4.13 46.59
N PHE A 197 -8.36 3.47 47.74
CA PHE A 197 -7.72 3.94 48.97
C PHE A 197 -6.25 3.49 49.03
N LEU A 198 -5.36 4.39 49.42
CA LEU A 198 -3.93 4.08 49.57
C LEU A 198 -3.70 2.88 50.50
N GLN A 199 -4.48 2.76 51.57
CA GLN A 199 -4.35 1.65 52.51
C GLN A 199 -4.60 0.30 51.84
N GLN A 200 -5.54 0.24 50.90
CA GLN A 200 -5.84 -0.98 50.14
C GLN A 200 -4.62 -1.40 49.30
N LEU A 201 -4.03 -0.45 48.56
CA LEU A 201 -2.84 -0.72 47.75
C LEU A 201 -1.59 -1.06 48.59
N LYS A 202 -1.52 -0.59 49.85
CA LYS A 202 -0.45 -0.99 50.77
C LYS A 202 -0.60 -2.44 51.25
N ASN A 203 -1.84 -2.86 51.48
CA ASN A 203 -2.15 -4.20 51.98
C ASN A 203 -2.13 -5.25 50.86
N GLU A 204 -2.55 -4.88 49.65
CA GLU A 204 -2.64 -5.76 48.50
C GLU A 204 -1.43 -5.57 47.56
N ASN A 205 -1.17 -6.54 46.68
CA ASN A 205 -0.15 -6.37 45.65
C ASN A 205 -0.67 -5.56 44.46
N GLN A 206 -1.97 -5.71 44.17
CA GLN A 206 -2.66 -5.07 43.08
C GLN A 206 -4.11 -4.80 43.49
N VAL A 207 -4.68 -3.69 43.04
CA VAL A 207 -6.07 -3.31 43.32
C VAL A 207 -6.76 -2.99 41.99
N TYR A 208 -7.95 -3.55 41.77
CA TYR A 208 -8.72 -3.32 40.55
C TYR A 208 -9.08 -1.83 40.40
N GLY A 209 -8.92 -1.31 39.19
CA GLY A 209 -9.19 0.09 38.87
C GLY A 209 -10.19 0.31 37.74
N GLY A 210 -10.61 -0.72 37.01
CA GLY A 210 -11.62 -0.60 35.97
C GLY A 210 -11.35 -1.45 34.74
N THR A 211 -12.14 -1.22 33.69
CA THR A 211 -11.99 -1.90 32.40
C THR A 211 -12.04 -0.95 31.21
N PHE A 212 -11.52 -1.39 30.07
CA PHE A 212 -11.77 -0.76 28.79
C PHE A 212 -11.82 -1.78 27.64
N PRO A 213 -12.69 -1.58 26.63
CA PRO A 213 -12.67 -2.37 25.40
C PRO A 213 -11.74 -1.78 24.35
N LEU A 214 -11.14 -2.65 23.54
CA LEU A 214 -10.66 -2.37 22.19
C LEU A 214 -11.51 -3.13 21.20
N GLN A 215 -11.92 -2.47 20.11
CA GLN A 215 -12.83 -3.04 19.12
C GLN A 215 -12.35 -2.72 17.70
N LEU A 216 -12.27 -3.76 16.89
CA LEU A 216 -12.01 -3.70 15.45
C LEU A 216 -13.30 -3.93 14.67
N ASN A 217 -13.63 -3.01 13.77
CA ASN A 217 -14.66 -3.19 12.76
C ASN A 217 -14.03 -3.77 11.49
N CYS A 218 -14.41 -5.00 11.18
CA CYS A 218 -13.85 -5.78 10.08
C CYS A 218 -14.92 -6.08 9.00
N GLN A 219 -16.03 -5.35 8.92
CA GLN A 219 -17.19 -5.69 8.08
C GLN A 219 -16.88 -6.07 6.63
N ASN A 220 -15.85 -5.49 6.02
CA ASN A 220 -15.44 -5.80 4.64
C ASN A 220 -13.97 -6.27 4.56
N ALA A 221 -13.45 -6.79 5.68
CA ALA A 221 -12.09 -7.25 5.79
C ALA A 221 -12.01 -8.77 5.61
N THR A 222 -11.05 -9.20 4.79
CA THR A 222 -10.70 -10.61 4.57
C THR A 222 -9.24 -10.80 4.96
N ILE A 223 -8.99 -11.02 6.25
CA ILE A 223 -7.65 -11.10 6.85
C ILE A 223 -7.55 -12.43 7.58
N ASN A 224 -6.39 -13.09 7.59
CA ASN A 224 -6.26 -14.36 8.31
C ASN A 224 -6.14 -14.13 9.80
N ASN A 225 -5.31 -13.17 10.22
CA ASN A 225 -5.08 -12.85 11.62
C ASN A 225 -4.87 -11.35 11.83
N ALA A 226 -5.40 -10.84 12.94
CA ALA A 226 -5.01 -9.57 13.52
C ALA A 226 -4.21 -9.81 14.79
N TYR A 227 -3.16 -9.03 14.95
CA TYR A 227 -2.26 -9.04 16.09
C TYR A 227 -2.19 -7.65 16.72
N ILE A 228 -1.80 -7.58 17.98
CA ILE A 228 -1.68 -6.35 18.73
C ILE A 228 -0.38 -6.32 19.53
N THR A 229 0.22 -5.14 19.61
CA THR A 229 1.33 -4.83 20.52
C THR A 229 0.99 -3.60 21.35
N TYR A 230 1.73 -3.44 22.44
CA TYR A 230 1.52 -2.36 23.38
C TYR A 230 2.85 -1.68 23.70
N THR A 231 2.84 -0.35 23.70
CA THR A 231 3.97 0.50 24.04
C THR A 231 3.55 1.41 25.20
N ASP A 232 4.43 1.53 26.18
CA ASP A 232 4.29 2.54 27.22
C ASP A 232 4.59 3.91 26.61
N GLY A 233 3.58 4.77 26.56
CA GLY A 233 3.68 6.09 25.93
C GLY A 233 4.33 7.17 26.80
N ILE A 234 4.66 6.87 28.06
CA ILE A 234 5.47 7.74 28.93
C ILE A 234 6.94 7.32 28.83
N ASN A 235 7.21 6.01 28.78
CA ASN A 235 8.55 5.46 28.58
C ASN A 235 8.57 4.41 27.46
N ASN A 236 8.84 4.84 26.24
CA ASN A 236 8.83 3.99 25.04
C ASN A 236 9.88 2.84 25.06
N SER A 237 10.82 2.85 26.00
CA SER A 237 11.83 1.80 26.23
C SER A 237 11.41 0.79 27.30
N ASN A 238 10.23 0.96 27.92
CA ASN A 238 9.71 0.03 28.91
C ASN A 238 9.41 -1.33 28.28
N THR A 239 10.03 -2.39 28.82
CA THR A 239 9.84 -3.79 28.39
C THR A 239 9.21 -4.67 29.49
N THR A 240 8.76 -4.04 30.58
CA THR A 240 8.14 -4.71 31.73
C THR A 240 6.64 -4.93 31.51
N ASP A 241 5.94 -5.46 32.52
CA ASP A 241 4.49 -5.61 32.54
C ASP A 241 3.78 -4.52 33.36
N VAL A 242 4.51 -3.49 33.80
CA VAL A 242 3.98 -2.35 34.57
C VAL A 242 4.05 -1.09 33.72
N LEU A 243 2.89 -0.50 33.45
CA LEU A 243 2.79 0.79 32.77
C LEU A 243 3.26 1.88 33.72
N MET A 244 4.18 2.71 33.25
CA MET A 244 4.67 3.83 34.01
C MET A 244 3.57 4.88 34.17
N THR A 245 3.58 5.55 35.31
CA THR A 245 2.67 6.66 35.59
C THR A 245 3.43 7.98 35.56
N ASP A 246 2.77 9.04 35.11
CA ASP A 246 3.35 10.36 35.04
C ASP A 246 3.49 10.95 36.45
N THR A 247 4.74 11.07 36.90
CA THR A 247 5.10 11.62 38.22
C THR A 247 5.53 13.08 38.15
N THR A 248 5.49 13.70 36.97
CA THR A 248 5.85 15.10 36.76
C THR A 248 4.70 16.06 37.10
N ILE A 249 3.47 15.54 37.17
CA ILE A 249 2.27 16.30 37.50
C ILE A 249 2.24 16.62 39.01
N SER A 250 1.85 17.84 39.37
CA SER A 250 1.65 18.23 40.77
C SER A 250 0.59 17.37 41.45
N GLY A 251 0.89 16.85 42.64
CA GLY A 251 -0.01 15.96 43.37
C GLY A 251 -0.08 14.53 42.80
N ALA A 252 0.84 14.13 41.91
CA ALA A 252 0.93 12.76 41.43
C ALA A 252 1.31 11.77 42.54
N ALA A 253 0.68 10.60 42.52
CA ALA A 253 1.10 9.48 43.34
C ALA A 253 2.48 8.97 42.90
N ARG A 254 3.29 8.51 43.85
CA ARG A 254 4.62 7.93 43.60
C ARG A 254 4.61 6.45 43.97
N ASN A 255 5.49 5.69 43.33
CA ASN A 255 5.66 4.24 43.53
C ASN A 255 4.37 3.42 43.28
N VAL A 256 3.56 3.89 42.34
CA VAL A 256 2.37 3.21 41.81
C VAL A 256 2.57 3.05 40.30
N GLY A 257 2.19 1.89 39.77
CA GLY A 257 2.12 1.63 38.33
C GLY A 257 0.75 1.06 37.96
N LEU A 258 0.52 0.80 36.67
CA LEU A 258 -0.69 0.10 36.21
C LEU A 258 -0.34 -1.22 35.55
N LYS A 259 -0.96 -2.31 35.97
CA LYS A 259 -0.94 -3.59 35.24
C LYS A 259 -2.23 -3.75 34.47
N ILE A 260 -2.11 -4.22 33.23
CA ILE A 260 -3.25 -4.38 32.33
C ILE A 260 -3.31 -5.84 31.93
N TYR A 261 -4.50 -6.43 32.05
CA TYR A 261 -4.77 -7.82 31.72
C TYR A 261 -5.83 -7.85 30.65
N GLU A 262 -5.67 -8.72 29.65
CA GLU A 262 -6.79 -9.09 28.80
C GLU A 262 -7.82 -9.84 29.66
N GLN A 263 -9.11 -9.55 29.48
CA GLN A 263 -10.16 -10.22 30.26
C GLN A 263 -10.05 -11.74 30.08
N ASN A 264 -10.10 -12.49 31.20
CA ASN A 264 -9.89 -13.94 31.26
C ASN A 264 -8.45 -14.42 30.94
N ASN A 265 -7.46 -13.53 31.07
CA ASN A 265 -6.05 -13.88 30.95
C ASN A 265 -5.28 -13.45 32.20
N ASP A 266 -4.59 -14.39 32.83
CA ASP A 266 -3.83 -14.13 34.07
C ASP A 266 -2.44 -13.55 33.82
N VAL A 267 -2.03 -13.40 32.55
CA VAL A 267 -0.75 -12.84 32.16
C VAL A 267 -0.91 -11.38 31.77
N ALA A 268 -0.33 -10.49 32.58
CA ALA A 268 -0.28 -9.06 32.31
C ALA A 268 0.37 -8.75 30.96
N ILE A 269 -0.12 -7.69 30.32
CA ILE A 269 0.45 -7.17 29.08
C ILE A 269 1.89 -6.71 29.35
N ARG A 270 2.81 -7.19 28.52
CA ARG A 270 4.18 -6.68 28.49
C ARG A 270 4.31 -5.61 27.42
N TYR A 271 5.03 -4.54 27.75
CA TYR A 271 5.28 -3.44 26.85
C TYR A 271 6.50 -3.70 25.97
N GLN A 272 6.57 -2.98 24.86
CA GLN A 272 7.71 -2.95 23.96
C GLN A 272 7.69 -1.69 23.11
N THR A 273 8.82 -1.40 22.48
CA THR A 273 8.89 -0.38 21.43
C THR A 273 8.12 -0.85 20.19
N ALA A 274 7.37 0.06 19.57
CA ALA A 274 6.64 -0.23 18.34
C ALA A 274 7.59 -0.63 17.21
N PHE A 275 7.20 -1.61 16.40
CA PHE A 275 8.00 -2.04 15.25
C PHE A 275 7.98 -1.00 14.13
N SER A 276 9.15 -0.70 13.57
CA SER A 276 9.29 0.12 12.37
C SER A 276 9.15 -0.67 11.06
N SER A 277 9.08 -2.01 11.12
CA SER A 277 8.98 -2.90 9.95
C SER A 277 8.26 -4.22 10.30
N GLN A 278 8.18 -5.16 9.33
CA GLN A 278 7.52 -6.47 9.45
C GLN A 278 7.71 -7.13 10.83
N PHE A 279 6.61 -7.44 11.52
CA PHE A 279 6.57 -7.97 12.89
C PHE A 279 6.56 -9.51 12.90
N VAL A 280 7.60 -10.16 12.37
CA VAL A 280 7.64 -11.64 12.38
C VAL A 280 8.11 -12.16 13.74
N ASN A 281 7.30 -12.99 14.41
CA ASN A 281 7.67 -13.81 15.58
C ASN A 281 8.22 -13.05 16.80
N VAL A 282 7.54 -11.98 17.23
CA VAL A 282 7.96 -11.26 18.44
C VAL A 282 7.11 -11.70 19.64
N ASN A 283 7.78 -12.20 20.69
CA ASN A 283 7.16 -12.83 21.88
C ASN A 283 6.13 -11.96 22.63
N SER A 284 6.22 -10.65 22.43
CA SER A 284 5.38 -9.58 23.02
C SER A 284 4.14 -9.25 22.17
N THR A 285 4.04 -9.83 20.98
CA THR A 285 2.87 -9.70 20.10
C THR A 285 1.78 -10.66 20.56
N ARG A 286 0.56 -10.16 20.72
CA ARG A 286 -0.60 -10.98 21.06
C ARG A 286 -1.52 -11.12 19.87
N GLN A 287 -2.12 -12.29 19.72
CA GLN A 287 -3.18 -12.47 18.73
C GLN A 287 -4.44 -11.76 19.21
N PHE A 288 -5.02 -10.91 18.35
CA PHE A 288 -6.25 -10.19 18.64
C PHE A 288 -7.47 -10.91 18.05
N ALA A 289 -7.38 -11.36 16.80
CA ALA A 289 -8.46 -12.10 16.14
C ALA A 289 -7.89 -13.03 15.05
N THR A 290 -8.65 -14.08 14.73
CA THR A 290 -8.31 -15.08 13.70
C THR A 290 -9.48 -15.28 12.75
N ASN A 291 -9.17 -15.76 11.54
CA ASN A 291 -10.14 -16.06 10.49
C ASN A 291 -11.12 -14.92 10.25
N ILE A 292 -10.60 -13.70 10.06
CA ILE A 292 -11.41 -12.49 9.92
C ILE A 292 -12.08 -12.50 8.55
N ARG A 293 -13.41 -12.56 8.54
CA ARG A 293 -14.27 -12.67 7.35
C ARG A 293 -15.51 -11.79 7.53
N GLY A 294 -15.32 -10.50 7.77
CA GLY A 294 -16.43 -9.62 8.18
C GLY A 294 -16.64 -9.55 9.70
N GLY A 295 -17.51 -8.63 10.14
CA GLY A 295 -17.96 -8.53 11.54
C GLY A 295 -17.18 -7.56 12.42
N SER A 296 -17.32 -7.72 13.74
CA SER A 296 -16.67 -6.90 14.76
C SER A 296 -15.99 -7.79 15.78
N TYR A 297 -14.76 -7.42 16.16
CA TYR A 297 -13.92 -8.18 17.09
C TYR A 297 -13.58 -7.29 18.27
N THR A 298 -13.99 -7.69 19.47
CA THR A 298 -13.81 -6.90 20.70
C THR A 298 -13.01 -7.70 21.71
N LYS A 299 -12.03 -7.04 22.35
CA LYS A 299 -11.35 -7.54 23.55
C LYS A 299 -11.51 -6.52 24.67
N ASN A 300 -11.84 -7.01 25.86
CA ASN A 300 -11.89 -6.21 27.07
C ASN A 300 -10.59 -6.36 27.85
N TYR A 301 -10.21 -5.32 28.56
CA TYR A 301 -9.00 -5.27 29.36
C TYR A 301 -9.33 -4.78 30.76
N ASN A 302 -8.79 -5.46 31.77
CA ASN A 302 -8.87 -5.07 33.16
C ASN A 302 -7.61 -4.30 33.54
N VAL A 303 -7.76 -3.19 34.26
CA VAL A 303 -6.65 -2.35 34.73
C VAL A 303 -6.58 -2.44 36.24
N PHE A 304 -5.37 -2.65 36.75
CA PHE A 304 -5.09 -2.73 38.18
C PHE A 304 -4.00 -1.72 38.55
N TYR A 305 -4.19 -1.03 39.66
CA TYR A 305 -3.14 -0.32 40.36
C TYR A 305 -2.18 -1.34 40.97
N THR A 306 -0.88 -1.18 40.77
CA THR A 306 0.15 -2.04 41.38
C THR A 306 1.17 -1.21 42.13
N LYS A 307 1.70 -1.74 43.23
CA LYS A 307 2.83 -1.13 43.92
C LYS A 307 4.14 -1.37 43.15
N THR A 308 4.96 -0.34 43.02
CA THR A 308 6.34 -0.43 42.49
C THR A 308 7.40 -0.08 43.54
N GLY A 309 6.94 0.23 44.76
CA GLY A 309 7.73 0.59 45.94
C GLY A 309 6.76 0.93 47.08
N ASN A 310 7.11 1.87 47.96
CA ASN A 310 6.21 2.38 48.99
C ASN A 310 5.24 3.43 48.40
N PRO A 311 3.96 3.11 48.16
CA PRO A 311 3.07 4.00 47.43
C PRO A 311 2.69 5.24 48.26
N THR A 312 2.50 6.38 47.58
CA THR A 312 1.94 7.61 48.18
C THR A 312 0.57 7.93 47.59
N ALA A 313 -0.23 8.69 48.33
CA ALA A 313 -1.50 9.20 47.81
C ALA A 313 -1.25 10.26 46.72
N GLY A 314 -2.16 10.34 45.75
CA GLY A 314 -2.10 11.32 44.67
C GLY A 314 -2.83 10.84 43.41
N SER A 315 -2.75 11.67 42.37
CA SER A 315 -3.32 11.34 41.05
C SER A 315 -2.44 10.34 40.31
N VAL A 316 -3.06 9.41 39.58
CA VAL A 316 -2.36 8.42 38.74
C VAL A 316 -2.80 8.63 37.30
N THR A 317 -1.83 8.92 36.42
CA THR A 317 -2.05 9.05 34.97
C THR A 317 -1.05 8.18 34.23
N GLY A 318 -1.51 7.36 33.29
CA GLY A 318 -0.66 6.55 32.41
C GLY A 318 -1.03 6.76 30.94
N LYS A 319 -0.14 6.39 30.02
CA LYS A 319 -0.40 6.44 28.57
C LYS A 319 -0.04 5.11 27.93
N LEU A 320 -1.03 4.42 27.38
CA LEU A 320 -0.85 3.19 26.62
C LEU A 320 -0.99 3.50 25.12
N ILE A 321 -0.02 3.10 24.32
CA ILE A 321 -0.10 3.10 22.86
C ILE A 321 -0.28 1.64 22.42
N TYR A 322 -1.22 1.38 21.52
CA TYR A 322 -1.42 0.05 20.94
C TYR A 322 -1.29 0.12 19.43
N ASN A 323 -0.73 -0.93 18.83
CA ASN A 323 -0.58 -1.03 17.38
C ASN A 323 -1.19 -2.34 16.91
N PHE A 324 -2.00 -2.27 15.87
CA PHE A 324 -2.59 -3.44 15.21
C PHE A 324 -1.79 -3.82 13.99
N TYR A 325 -1.63 -5.13 13.79
CA TYR A 325 -0.92 -5.67 12.65
C TYR A 325 -1.72 -6.82 12.04
N TYR A 326 -1.64 -6.95 10.72
CA TYR A 326 -2.50 -7.87 9.96
C TYR A 326 -1.65 -8.84 9.14
N ARG A 327 -2.13 -10.09 9.02
CA ARG A 327 -1.53 -11.17 8.24
C ARG A 327 -2.58 -12.06 7.60
#